data_AF-A0A4Y1ZEA3-F1
#
_entry.id   AF-A0A4Y1ZEA3-F1
#
_cell.length_a   1.000
_cell.length_b   1.000
_cell.length_c   1.000
_cell.angle_alpha   90.00
_cell.angle_beta   90.00
_cell.angle_gamma   90.00
#
_symmetry.space_group_name_H-M   'P 1'
#
loop_
_entity.id
_entity.type
_entity.pdbx_description
1 polymer ?
#
loop_
_entity_poly.entity_id
_entity_poly.type
_entity_poly.pdbx_seq_one_letter_code
_entity_poly.pdbx_strand_id
1 'polypeptide(L)' 'MEVCTGNSSILQLGFYQKCGFSMTGIDKGYFIDHYAEPIFENGIQCRDRIRFAKRLS' A
#
# COMPACT_ATOMS: atom_id res chain seq x y z
N MET A 1 14.54 -4.78 3.66
CA MET A 1 13.30 -5.52 3.32
C MET A 1 12.28 -4.50 2.83
N GLU A 2 11.55 -4.84 1.78
CA GLU A 2 10.51 -3.98 1.20
C GLU A 2 9.15 -4.69 1.23
N VAL A 3 8.08 -3.94 1.48
CA VAL A 3 6.69 -4.42 1.45
C VAL A 3 5.80 -3.37 0.80
N CYS A 4 4.69 -3.81 0.22
CA CYS A 4 3.73 -2.93 -0.46
C CYS A 4 2.30 -3.24 -0.01
N THR A 5 1.42 -2.25 -0.07
CA THR A 5 -0.03 -2.41 0.17
C THR A 5 -0.83 -1.41 -0.67
N GLY A 6 -2.14 -1.59 -0.74
CA GLY A 6 -3.05 -0.65 -1.37
C GLY A 6 -3.29 0.59 -0.50
N ASN A 7 -3.58 1.72 -1.13
CA ASN A 7 -3.96 2.95 -0.43
C ASN A 7 -5.26 2.83 0.37
N SER A 8 -6.12 1.85 0.03
CA SER A 8 -7.38 1.58 0.76
C SER A 8 -7.18 0.70 2.00
N SER A 9 -6.07 -0.03 2.11
CA SER A 9 -5.86 -1.04 3.16
C SER A 9 -5.32 -0.41 4.46
N ILE A 10 -6.17 0.37 5.13
CA ILE A 10 -5.83 1.19 6.31
C ILE A 10 -5.16 0.37 7.42
N LEU A 11 -5.64 -0.85 7.69
CA LEU A 11 -5.08 -1.72 8.72
C LEU A 11 -3.61 -2.08 8.43
N GLN A 12 -3.30 -2.34 7.16
CA GLN A 12 -1.95 -2.70 6.73
C GLN A 12 -1.01 -1.50 6.79
N LEU A 13 -1.48 -0.30 6.41
CA LEU A 13 -0.71 0.95 6.56
C LEU A 13 -0.26 1.17 8.01
N GLY A 14 -1.18 1.00 8.97
CA GLY A 14 -0.86 1.12 10.40
C GLY A 14 0.01 -0.02 10.92
N PHE A 15 -0.24 -1.25 10.47
CA PHE A 15 0.53 -2.43 10.85
C PHE A 15 2.01 -2.31 10.44
N TYR A 16 2.30 -1.95 9.18
CA TYR A 16 3.69 -1.83 8.72
C TYR A 16 4.47 -0.74 9.46
N GLN A 17 3.83 0.39 9.74
CA GLN A 17 4.43 1.44 10.56
C GLN A 17 4.77 0.93 11.97
N LYS A 18 3.83 0.22 12.64
CA LYS A 18 4.07 -0.40 13.96
C LYS A 18 5.20 -1.44 13.93
N CYS A 19 5.37 -2.16 12.82
CA CYS A 19 6.47 -3.10 12.63
C CYS A 19 7.83 -2.42 12.35
N GLY A 20 7.87 -1.09 12.29
CA GLY A 20 9.08 -0.30 12.06
C GLY A 20 9.47 -0.16 10.59
N PHE A 21 8.52 -0.35 9.66
CA PHE A 21 8.72 0.04 8.27
C PHE A 21 8.37 1.52 8.10
N SER A 22 9.14 2.22 7.27
CA SER A 22 8.87 3.60 6.87
C SER A 22 8.32 3.63 5.45
N MET A 23 7.33 4.49 5.21
CA MET A 23 6.79 4.69 3.87
C MET A 23 7.85 5.35 2.99
N THR A 24 8.10 4.80 1.80
CA THR A 24 9.17 5.24 0.90
C THR A 24 8.66 5.78 -0.43
N GLY A 25 7.41 5.48 -0.80
CA GLY A 25 6.86 5.97 -2.05
C GLY A 25 5.42 5.54 -2.31
N ILE A 26 4.87 6.09 -3.38
CA ILE A 26 3.53 5.78 -3.89
C ILE A 26 3.63 5.58 -5.40
N ASP A 27 3.15 4.44 -5.87
CA ASP A 27 2.97 4.19 -7.29
C ASP A 27 1.51 4.49 -7.63
N LYS A 28 1.29 5.70 -8.15
CA LYS A 28 -0.05 6.22 -8.46
C LYS A 28 -0.70 5.41 -9.57
N GLY A 29 -1.97 5.07 -9.42
CA GLY A 29 -2.74 4.34 -10.44
C GLY A 29 -2.34 2.88 -10.63
N TYR A 30 -1.43 2.33 -9.82
CA TYR A 30 -0.94 0.95 -9.97
C TYR A 30 -2.08 -0.06 -10.13
N PHE A 31 -3.14 0.03 -9.32
CA PHE A 31 -4.25 -0.93 -9.40
C PHE A 31 -5.20 -0.65 -10.57
N ILE A 32 -5.30 0.59 -11.03
CA ILE A 32 -6.07 0.95 -12.23
C ILE A 32 -5.40 0.34 -13.48
N ASP A 33 -4.08 0.39 -13.54
CA ASP A 33 -3.31 -0.09 -14.70
C ASP A 33 -3.24 -1.63 -14.76
N HIS A 34 -3.39 -2.32 -13.63
CA HIS A 34 -3.19 -3.77 -13.52
C HIS A 34 -4.49 -4.57 -13.38
N TYR A 35 -5.62 -3.93 -13.07
CA TYR A 35 -6.92 -4.60 -12.90
C TYR A 35 -7.99 -3.89 -13.72
N ALA A 36 -8.72 -4.66 -14.54
CA ALA A 36 -9.78 -4.12 -15.38
C ALA A 36 -10.96 -3.56 -14.56
N GLU A 37 -11.29 -4.22 -13.45
CA GLU A 37 -12.38 -3.81 -12.56
C GLU A 37 -11.84 -3.05 -11.34
N PRO A 38 -12.52 -1.97 -10.91
CA PRO A 38 -12.08 -1.19 -9.76
C PRO A 38 -12.23 -1.98 -8.46
N ILE A 39 -11.17 -1.99 -7.65
CA ILE A 39 -11.15 -2.68 -6.36
C ILE A 39 -11.57 -1.69 -5.27
N PHE A 40 -12.49 -2.09 -4.40
CA PHE A 40 -12.94 -1.29 -3.26
C PHE A 40 -12.79 -2.06 -1.95
N GLU A 41 -12.30 -1.37 -0.92
CA GLU A 41 -12.18 -1.88 0.45
C GLU A 41 -12.75 -0.82 1.40
N ASN A 42 -13.73 -1.18 2.23
CA ASN A 42 -14.41 -0.26 3.16
C ASN A 42 -14.95 1.01 2.49
N GLY A 43 -15.41 0.92 1.23
CA GLY A 43 -15.90 2.05 0.44
C GLY A 43 -14.81 2.95 -0.15
N ILE A 44 -13.53 2.62 0.04
CA ILE A 44 -12.40 3.36 -0.54
C ILE A 44 -11.87 2.58 -1.74
N GLN A 45 -11.68 3.25 -2.86
CA GLN A 45 -11.08 2.64 -4.04
C GLN A 45 -9.58 2.38 -3.81
N CYS A 46 -9.17 1.13 -4.00
CA CYS A 46 -7.77 0.73 -4.08
C CYS A 46 -7.26 1.07 -5.48
N ARG A 47 -6.55 2.19 -5.60
CA ARG A 47 -6.04 2.72 -6.87
C ARG A 47 -4.51 2.86 -6.90
N ASP A 48 -3.91 3.16 -5.75
CA ASP A 48 -2.49 3.46 -5.62
C ASP A 48 -1.80 2.39 -4.79
N ARG A 49 -0.57 2.03 -5.15
CA ARG A 49 0.26 1.13 -4.35
C ARG A 49 1.20 1.94 -3.46
N ILE A 50 1.16 1.68 -2.16
CA ILE A 50 2.01 2.32 -1.15
C ILE A 50 3.21 1.41 -0.85
N ARG A 51 4.42 1.97 -0.91
CA ARG A 51 5.68 1.26 -0.68
C ARG A 51 6.26 1.58 0.68
N PHE A 52 6.81 0.56 1.33
CA PHE A 52 7.44 0.64 2.64
C PHE A 52 8.79 -0.08 2.63
N ALA A 53 9.74 0.43 3.40
CA ALA A 53 11.04 -0.21 3.61
C ALA A 53 11.43 -0.24 5.08
N LYS A 54 12.15 -1.30 5.47
CA LYS A 54 12.80 -1.44 6.77
C LYS A 54 14.23 -1.92 6.58
N ARG A 55 15.17 -1.27 7.26
CA ARG A 55 16.56 -1.72 7.32
C ARG A 55 16.62 -2.97 8.20
N LEU A 56 17.24 -4.04 7.69
CA LEU A 56 17.57 -5.21 8.49
C LEU A 56 18.88 -4.88 9.23
N SER A 57 18.84 -4.97 10.56
CA SER A 57 20.00 -4.86 11.44
C SER A 57 20.72 -6.19 11.56
#